data_AF-A0A1G2PH83-F1
#
_entry.id   AF-A0A1G2PH83-F1
#
_cell.length_a   1.000
_cell.length_b   1.000
_cell.length_c   1.000
_cell.angle_alpha   90.00
_cell.angle_beta   90.00
_cell.angle_gamma   90.00
#
_symmetry.space_group_name_H-M   'P 1'
#
loop_
_entity.id
_entity.type
_entity.pdbx_description
1 polymer ?
#
loop_
_entity_poly.entity_id
_entity_poly.type
_entity_poly.pdbx_seq_one_letter_code
_entity_poly.pdbx_strand_id
1 'polypeptide(L)' 'MTKKLLIFIVLLVIFLLVGLFILVRTGRAPEGSICGGIGGWECPDGYFCKTTGPSYPDKSGACIRDSFPWNLLK' A
#
# COMPACT_ATOMS: atom_id res chain seq x y z
N MET A 1 20.38 -37.50 -0.18
CA MET A 1 19.49 -36.35 -0.44
C MET A 1 18.78 -36.60 -1.77
N THR A 2 17.48 -36.87 -1.77
CA THR A 2 16.75 -37.18 -3.02
C THR A 2 16.56 -35.89 -3.82
N LYS A 3 16.68 -35.95 -5.15
CA LYS A 3 16.49 -34.76 -6.03
C LYS A 3 15.15 -34.05 -5.79
N LYS A 4 14.13 -34.80 -5.35
CA LYS A 4 12.81 -34.28 -4.95
C LYS A 4 12.87 -33.34 -3.73
N LEU A 5 13.72 -33.64 -2.74
CA LEU A 5 13.91 -32.81 -1.55
C LEU A 5 14.60 -31.49 -1.89
N LEU A 6 15.59 -31.52 -2.80
CA LEU A 6 16.27 -30.31 -3.26
C LEU A 6 15.31 -29.34 -3.96
N ILE A 7 14.46 -29.87 -4.85
CA ILE A 7 13.46 -29.07 -5.59
C ILE A 7 12.47 -28.41 -4.61
N PHE A 8 12.00 -29.14 -3.61
CA PHE A 8 11.07 -28.60 -2.61
C PHE A 8 11.68 -27.44 -1.82
N ILE A 9 12.94 -27.58 -1.37
CA ILE A 9 13.65 -26.51 -0.64
C ILE A 9 13.82 -25.28 -1.53
N VAL A 10 14.21 -25.45 -2.79
CA VAL A 10 14.37 -24.34 -3.73
C VAL A 10 13.05 -23.59 -3.94
N LEU A 11 11.93 -24.30 -4.12
CA LEU A 11 10.61 -23.67 -4.27
C LEU A 11 10.20 -22.90 -3.01
N LEU A 12 10.47 -23.44 -1.83
CA LEU A 12 10.16 -22.80 -0.55
C LEU A 12 10.97 -21.51 -0.36
N VAL A 13 12.28 -21.56 -0.68
CA VAL A 13 13.14 -20.37 -0.65
C VAL A 13 12.66 -19.32 -1.65
N ILE A 14 12.30 -19.70 -2.88
CA ILE A 14 11.76 -18.77 -3.87
C ILE A 14 10.47 -18.11 -3.35
N PHE A 15 9.55 -18.88 -2.78
CA PHE A 15 8.32 -18.36 -2.23
C PHE A 15 8.56 -17.35 -1.09
N LEU A 16 9.48 -17.66 -0.18
CA LEU A 16 9.86 -16.75 0.91
C LEU A 16 10.52 -15.46 0.39
N LEU A 17 11.39 -15.57 -0.61
CA LEU A 17 12.04 -14.40 -1.23
C LEU A 17 11.03 -13.50 -1.95
N VAL A 18 10.07 -14.09 -2.67
CA VAL A 18 8.99 -13.35 -3.35
C VAL A 18 8.07 -12.69 -2.32
N GLY A 19 7.66 -13.43 -1.28
CA GLY A 19 6.84 -12.87 -0.20
C GLY A 19 7.51 -11.71 0.52
N LEU A 20 8.79 -11.86 0.88
CA LEU A 20 9.59 -10.80 1.51
C LEU A 20 9.73 -9.59 0.58
N PHE A 21 9.99 -9.80 -0.71
CA PHE A 21 10.11 -8.73 -1.69
C PHE A 21 8.82 -7.93 -1.85
N ILE A 22 7.66 -8.60 -1.89
CA ILE A 22 6.35 -7.94 -1.93
C ILE A 22 6.17 -7.10 -0.66
N LEU A 23 6.36 -7.68 0.53
CA LEU A 23 6.22 -6.97 1.81
C LEU A 23 7.09 -5.71 1.89
N VAL A 24 8.35 -5.80 1.46
CA VAL A 24 9.29 -4.66 1.49
C VAL A 24 8.91 -3.59 0.47
N ARG A 25 8.42 -3.98 -0.72
CA ARG A 25 8.04 -3.01 -1.76
C ARG A 25 6.70 -2.33 -1.50
N THR A 26 5.74 -3.01 -0.91
CA THR A 26 4.41 -2.45 -0.65
C THR A 26 4.39 -1.42 0.48
N GLY A 27 5.50 -1.25 1.23
CA GLY A 27 5.61 -0.25 2.30
C GLY A 27 5.64 1.22 1.82
N ARG A 28 5.73 1.48 0.51
CA ARG A 28 5.55 2.82 -0.06
C ARG A 28 4.32 2.79 -0.96
N ALA A 29 3.16 3.11 -0.42
CA ALA A 29 1.98 3.28 -1.26
C ALA A 29 2.28 4.44 -2.25
N PRO A 30 2.27 4.20 -3.56
CA PRO A 30 2.58 5.25 -4.55
C PRO A 30 1.51 6.33 -4.49
N GLU A 31 1.86 7.56 -4.87
CA GLU A 31 0.90 8.64 -5.07
C GLU A 31 -0.29 8.15 -5.92
N GLY A 32 -1.52 8.40 -5.45
CA GLY A 32 -2.72 7.85 -6.07
C GLY A 32 -3.18 6.48 -5.53
N SER A 33 -2.48 5.88 -4.55
CA SER A 33 -2.95 4.67 -3.88
C SER A 33 -4.28 4.88 -3.17
N ILE A 34 -5.13 3.85 -3.12
CA ILE A 34 -6.42 3.91 -2.43
C ILE A 34 -6.20 4.05 -0.92
N CYS A 35 -7.00 4.90 -0.29
CA CYS A 35 -7.04 5.11 1.15
C CYS A 35 -8.49 5.15 1.66
N GLY A 36 -8.67 4.96 2.96
CA GLY A 36 -9.99 4.96 3.60
C GLY A 36 -10.88 3.78 3.18
N GLY A 37 -12.17 4.03 3.04
CA GLY A 37 -13.19 3.02 2.77
C GLY A 37 -13.33 1.96 3.87
N ILE A 38 -14.07 0.88 3.59
CA ILE A 38 -14.31 -0.21 4.54
C ILE A 38 -13.03 -0.93 5.00
N GLY A 39 -11.95 -0.82 4.21
CA GLY A 39 -10.67 -1.44 4.54
C GLY A 39 -9.78 -0.59 5.44
N GLY A 40 -10.13 0.66 5.74
CA GLY A 40 -9.37 1.52 6.65
C GLY A 40 -7.91 1.76 6.21
N TRP A 41 -7.66 1.79 4.90
CA TRP A 41 -6.31 1.88 4.35
C TRP A 41 -5.69 3.26 4.64
N GLU A 42 -4.58 3.28 5.37
CA GLU A 42 -3.86 4.50 5.69
C GLU A 42 -2.89 4.90 4.57
N CYS A 43 -2.68 6.20 4.42
CA CYS A 43 -1.65 6.73 3.54
C CYS A 43 -0.28 6.66 4.23
N PRO A 44 0.81 6.44 3.47
CA PRO A 44 2.16 6.48 4.01
C PRO A 44 2.54 7.90 4.44
N ASP A 45 3.60 8.02 5.25
CA ASP A 45 4.09 9.29 5.77
C ASP A 45 4.28 10.34 4.67
N GLY A 46 3.75 11.56 4.91
CA GLY A 46 3.81 12.68 3.96
C GLY A 46 2.70 12.69 2.90
N TYR A 47 1.72 11.79 2.99
CA TYR A 47 0.55 11.75 2.13
C TYR A 47 -0.75 11.88 2.92
N PHE A 48 -1.76 12.48 2.31
CA PHE A 48 -3.10 12.65 2.86
C PHE A 48 -4.15 11.95 2.01
N CYS A 49 -5.16 11.40 2.68
CA CYS A 49 -6.26 10.75 1.99
C CYS A 49 -7.27 11.78 1.47
N LYS A 50 -7.28 12.03 0.16
CA LYS A 50 -8.22 12.94 -0.49
C LYS A 50 -9.42 12.19 -1.05
N THR A 51 -10.62 12.59 -0.62
CA THR A 51 -11.91 12.13 -1.15
C THR A 51 -12.57 13.26 -1.96
N THR A 52 -13.40 12.93 -2.96
CA THR A 52 -14.08 13.91 -3.84
C THR A 52 -15.60 13.88 -3.64
N GLY A 53 -16.29 15.02 -3.55
CA GLY A 53 -17.76 15.07 -3.38
C GLY A 53 -18.22 14.79 -1.93
N PRO A 54 -19.53 14.54 -1.68
CA PRO A 54 -20.03 14.37 -0.31
C PRO A 54 -19.31 13.22 0.40
N SER A 55 -18.99 13.45 1.68
CA SER A 55 -18.26 12.49 2.51
C SER A 55 -19.21 11.45 3.08
N TYR A 56 -18.86 10.17 2.92
CA TYR A 56 -19.54 9.03 3.53
C TYR A 56 -18.51 8.18 4.29
N PRO A 57 -18.86 7.54 5.42
CA PRO A 57 -17.91 6.80 6.25
C PRO A 57 -17.17 5.66 5.53
N ASP A 58 -17.81 5.07 4.52
CA ASP A 58 -17.32 3.94 3.73
C ASP A 58 -16.64 4.36 2.41
N LYS A 59 -16.46 5.67 2.20
CA LYS A 59 -15.89 6.19 0.96
C LYS A 59 -14.37 6.03 0.93
N SER A 60 -13.87 5.48 -0.16
CA SER A 60 -12.46 5.47 -0.47
C SER A 60 -12.00 6.78 -1.12
N GLY A 61 -10.74 7.13 -0.88
CA GLY A 61 -10.03 8.25 -1.49
C GLY A 61 -8.72 7.80 -2.13
N ALA A 62 -7.89 8.78 -2.46
CA ALA A 62 -6.54 8.55 -2.97
C ALA A 62 -5.51 9.31 -2.12
N CYS A 63 -4.35 8.70 -1.92
CA CYS A 63 -3.22 9.33 -1.23
C CYS A 63 -2.57 10.37 -2.14
N ILE A 64 -2.55 11.63 -1.67
CA ILE A 64 -1.89 12.75 -2.34
C ILE A 64 -0.75 13.29 -1.47
N ARG A 65 0.36 13.69 -2.08
CA ARG A 65 1.50 14.24 -1.32
C ARG A 65 1.14 15.60 -0.77
N ASP A 66 1.54 15.87 0.47
CA ASP A 66 1.36 17.18 1.08
C ASP A 66 2.33 18.20 0.46
N SER A 67 1.84 18.99 -0.50
CA SER A 67 2.50 20.19 -1.01
C SER A 67 1.66 21.40 -0.61
N PHE A 68 1.56 21.68 0.69
CA PHE A 68 0.43 22.46 1.18
C PHE A 68 0.68 23.97 1.44
N PRO A 69 -0.24 24.87 1.02
CA PRO A 69 -0.91 25.76 1.99
C PRO A 69 -2.44 25.88 1.77
N TRP A 70 -3.25 25.21 2.63
CA TRP A 70 -4.72 25.04 2.53
C TRP A 70 -5.33 26.22 3.27
N ASN A 71 -4.48 27.00 3.94
CA ASN A 71 -4.78 28.22 4.68
C ASN A 71 -4.79 29.47 3.79
N LEU A 72 -4.62 29.34 2.46
CA LEU A 72 -4.63 30.49 1.54
C LEU A 72 -5.87 30.57 0.65
N LEU A 73 -6.75 29.58 0.68
CA LEU A 73 -7.99 29.58 -0.10
C LEU A 73 -9.14 29.00 0.71
N LYS A 74 -9.67 29.85 1.60
CA LYS A 74 -11.08 29.90 2.06
C LYS A 74 -11.48 29.09 3.30
#